data_AF-A0A8T7BPC6-F1
#
_entry.id   AF-A0A8T7BPC6-F1
#
_cell.length_a   1.000
_cell.length_b   1.000
_cell.length_c   1.000
_cell.angle_alpha   90.00
_cell.angle_beta   90.00
_cell.angle_gamma   90.00
#
_symmetry.space_group_name_H-M   'P 1'
#
loop_
_entity.id
_entity.type
_entity.pdbx_description
1 polymer ?
#
loop_
_entity_poly.entity_id
_entity_poly.type
_entity_poly.pdbx_seq_one_letter_code
_entity_poly.pdbx_strand_id
1 'polypeptide(L)' 'LQPGSSRELKAGMTFHAHSWFTNTDVVDYFISNTVMLTETGAENLTCQTPETLIIR' A
#
# COMPACT_ATOMS: atom_id res chain seq x y z
N LEU A 1 7.51 -2.59 5.16
CA LEU A 1 8.73 -3.29 5.65
C LEU A 1 9.93 -2.57 5.07
N GLN A 2 10.99 -2.35 5.85
CA GLN A 2 12.20 -1.74 5.29
C GLN A 2 12.93 -2.70 4.35
N PRO A 3 13.71 -2.21 3.37
CA PRO A 3 14.57 -3.06 2.55
C PRO A 3 15.44 -3.97 3.42
N GLY A 4 15.51 -5.26 3.08
CA GLY A 4 16.25 -6.25 3.85
C GLY A 4 15.59 -6.71 5.16
N SER A 5 14.32 -6.34 5.41
CA SER A 5 13.60 -6.86 6.58
C SER A 5 13.40 -8.38 6.48
N SER A 6 13.82 -9.11 7.51
CA SER A 6 13.55 -10.55 7.69
C SER A 6 12.22 -10.84 8.41
N ARG A 7 11.39 -9.82 8.64
CA ARG A 7 10.15 -9.98 9.39
C ARG A 7 9.12 -10.70 8.54
N GLU A 8 8.68 -11.86 9.00
CA GLU A 8 7.57 -12.59 8.40
C GLU A 8 6.24 -11.90 8.69
N LEU A 9 5.42 -11.77 7.65
CA LEU A 9 4.04 -11.31 7.77
C LEU A 9 3.16 -12.47 8.22
N LYS A 10 2.23 -12.20 9.14
CA LYS A 10 1.31 -13.21 9.70
C LYS A 10 -0.13 -12.75 9.58
N ALA A 11 -1.06 -13.70 9.46
CA ALA A 11 -2.48 -13.39 9.47
C ALA A 11 -2.87 -12.57 10.72
N GLY A 12 -3.81 -11.64 10.54
CA GLY A 12 -4.22 -10.65 11.54
C GLY A 12 -3.34 -9.39 11.58
N MET A 13 -2.17 -9.36 10.93
CA MET A 13 -1.38 -8.13 10.82
C MET A 13 -2.06 -7.12 9.90
N THR A 14 -2.06 -5.86 10.32
CA THR A 14 -2.48 -4.71 9.50
C THR A 14 -1.28 -3.84 9.18
N PHE A 15 -1.15 -3.43 7.93
CA PHE A 15 -0.06 -2.57 7.45
C PHE A 15 -0.47 -1.80 6.19
N HIS A 16 0.37 -0.85 5.78
CA HIS A 16 0.18 -0.17 4.50
C HIS A 16 0.88 -0.93 3.37
N ALA A 17 0.13 -1.28 2.33
CA ALA A 17 0.67 -1.57 1.01
C ALA A 17 0.83 -0.23 0.30
N HIS A 18 2.08 0.14 0.00
CA HIS A 18 2.40 1.48 -0.47
C HIS A 18 3.31 1.38 -1.70
N SER A 19 2.91 2.03 -2.78
CA SER A 19 3.71 2.20 -4.00
C SER A 19 3.87 3.68 -4.31
N TRP A 20 5.07 4.08 -4.70
CA TRP A 20 5.38 5.49 -4.94
C TRP A 20 6.38 5.69 -6.08
N PHE A 21 6.23 6.82 -6.77
CA PHE A 21 7.25 7.48 -7.55
C PHE A 21 7.60 8.77 -6.82
N THR A 22 8.81 8.84 -6.28
CA THR A 22 9.32 10.02 -5.56
C THR A 22 10.64 10.47 -6.17
N ASN A 23 11.04 11.71 -5.88
CA ASN A 23 12.25 12.32 -6.46
C ASN A 23 12.16 12.42 -7.98
N THR A 24 10.98 12.77 -8.50
CA THR A 24 10.78 13.02 -9.92
C THR A 24 10.99 14.51 -10.23
N ASP A 25 11.33 14.85 -11.47
CA ASP A 25 11.46 16.24 -11.92
C ASP A 25 10.11 16.98 -12.07
N VAL A 26 8.99 16.32 -11.75
CA VAL A 26 7.64 16.84 -11.99
C VAL A 26 6.83 16.89 -10.69
N VAL A 27 6.19 15.79 -10.31
CA VAL A 27 5.40 15.66 -9.08
C VAL A 27 5.49 14.23 -8.59
N ASP A 28 5.56 14.08 -7.28
CA ASP A 28 5.52 12.77 -6.65
C ASP A 28 4.10 12.18 -6.75
N TYR A 29 4.02 10.87 -6.93
CA TYR A 29 2.78 10.12 -6.98
C TYR A 29 2.87 8.91 -6.07
N PHE A 30 1.87 8.73 -5.21
CA PHE A 30 1.82 7.60 -4.29
C PHE A 30 0.40 7.07 -4.14
N ILE A 31 0.30 5.76 -4.01
CA ILE A 31 -0.92 5.05 -3.61
C ILE A 31 -0.58 4.31 -2.31
N SER A 32 -1.44 4.47 -1.31
CA SER A 32 -1.29 3.82 -0.01
C SER A 32 -2.62 3.21 0.40
N ASN A 33 -2.67 1.89 0.45
CA ASN A 33 -3.83 1.15 0.93
C ASN A 33 -3.51 0.56 2.30
N THR A 34 -4.43 0.70 3.26
CA THR A 34 -4.37 -0.08 4.49
C THR A 34 -4.89 -1.48 4.18
N VAL A 35 -4.09 -2.49 4.48
CA VAL A 35 -4.42 -3.89 4.23
C VAL A 35 -4.32 -4.72 5.50
N MET A 36 -5.20 -5.71 5.63
CA MET A 36 -5.12 -6.75 6.65
C MET A 36 -4.72 -8.07 5.99
N LEU A 37 -3.67 -8.71 6.50
CA LEU A 37 -3.29 -10.04 6.04
C LEU A 37 -4.22 -11.08 6.65
N THR A 38 -4.81 -11.92 5.81
CA THR A 38 -5.62 -13.09 6.17
C THR A 38 -4.86 -14.37 5.80
N GLU A 39 -5.43 -15.53 6.14
CA GLU A 39 -4.86 -16.84 5.77
C GLU A 39 -4.76 -17.06 4.24
N THR A 40 -5.55 -16.34 3.44
CA THR A 40 -5.63 -16.54 1.97
C THR A 40 -5.07 -15.36 1.17
N GLY A 41 -4.58 -14.31 1.82
CA GLY A 41 -4.10 -13.10 1.15
C GLY A 41 -4.43 -11.82 1.90
N ALA A 42 -4.20 -10.66 1.29
CA ALA A 42 -4.44 -9.36 1.91
C ALA A 42 -5.80 -8.77 1.49
N GLU A 43 -6.57 -8.30 2.46
CA GLU A 43 -7.82 -7.57 2.27
C GLU A 43 -7.55 -6.05 2.30
N ASN A 44 -8.03 -5.31 1.28
CA ASN A 44 -7.90 -3.85 1.23
C ASN A 44 -9.02 -3.16 2.02
N LEU A 45 -8.66 -2.51 3.12
CA LEU A 45 -9.58 -1.82 4.01
C LEU A 45 -9.93 -0.39 3.52
N THR A 46 -9.27 0.07 2.45
CA THR A 46 -9.38 1.42 1.88
C THR A 46 -9.84 1.40 0.42
N CYS A 47 -10.70 0.46 0.06
CA CYS A 47 -11.13 0.21 -1.33
C CYS A 47 -12.24 1.14 -1.85
N GLN A 48 -12.69 2.12 -1.05
CA GLN A 48 -13.75 3.05 -1.45
C GLN A 48 -13.25 4.28 -2.21
N THR A 49 -11.95 4.58 -2.11
CA THR A 49 -11.33 5.71 -2.82
C THR A 49 -10.79 5.20 -4.15
N PRO A 50 -11.07 5.90 -5.28
CA PRO A 50 -10.47 5.53 -6.56
C PRO A 50 -8.94 5.58 -6.51
N GLU A 51 -8.29 4.52 -7.01
CA GLU A 51 -6.83 4.43 -7.13
C GLU A 51 -6.32 5.08 -8.43
N THR A 52 -7.24 5.44 -9.33
CA THR A 52 -6.94 6.15 -10.57
C THR A 52 -6.84 7.66 -10.35
N LEU A 53 -6.02 8.34 -11.16
CA LEU A 53 -5.94 9.79 -11.17
C LEU A 53 -7.31 10.44 -11.48
N ILE A 54 -7.79 11.26 -10.55
CA ILE A 54 -8.99 12.08 -10.74
C ILE A 54 -8.54 13.49 -11.13
N ILE A 55 -8.89 13.91 -12.33
CA ILE A 55 -8.70 15.29 -12.81
C ILE A 55 -10.04 16.01 -12.66
N ARG A 56 -10.06 17.20 -12.05
CA ARG A 56 -11.25 18.03 -11.84
C ARG A 56 -11.12 19.37 -12.54
#